data_AF-A0A927F7J5-F1
#
_entry.id   AF-A0A927F7J5-F1
#
_cell.length_a   1.000
_cell.length_b   1.000
_cell.length_c   1.000
_cell.angle_alpha   90.00
_cell.angle_beta   90.00
_cell.angle_gamma   90.00
#
_symmetry.space_group_name_H-M   'P 1'
#
loop_
_entity.id
_entity.type
_entity.pdbx_description
1 polymer ?
#
loop_
_entity_poly.entity_id
_entity_poly.type
_entity_poly.pdbx_seq_one_letter_code
_entity_poly.pdbx_strand_id
1 'polypeptide(L)'
;MMTPKKRRAFTLVELVVSLAITSVIAFFVFSFAASLADLWRNTEGGVDTELDAQIALDRIVMDLEAAIFQERQDPLGNAVPMFALSAIAKGDDDPYQVSFSNRWQDIDESARPAEWHFDPGQHRYGWAGSWLRFFTAAPSFNAVGYQVIRRPAFGDSSVDRYLLHRSLIRQDNTIAGGFDIVNGNYQDGTTANAIASPRLDSAILEDVVDFGLRLYVFDESMSGTDDSPRGLRLVFPADANGNLDINDKEHLGSTLTGNNFGSRYPEVAEVFLRVLDDVGADLLIRLEAGETVSDYNEIVEKHSRLYQRMVRLPGREPKGYTP
;
A
#
# COMPACT_ATOMS: atom_id res chain seq x y z
N MET A 1 69.02 -53.86 -14.53
CA MET A 1 68.14 -54.47 -13.52
C MET A 1 66.97 -53.52 -13.32
N MET A 2 65.78 -53.85 -13.84
CA MET A 2 64.64 -52.94 -13.89
C MET A 2 63.52 -53.59 -13.07
N THR A 3 63.23 -53.03 -11.90
CA THR A 3 62.22 -53.53 -10.98
C THR A 3 60.83 -53.31 -11.57
N PRO A 4 59.98 -54.34 -11.69
CA PRO A 4 58.63 -54.17 -12.22
C PRO A 4 57.79 -53.38 -11.21
N LYS A 5 57.21 -52.27 -11.67
CA LYS A 5 56.32 -51.42 -10.87
C LYS A 5 54.97 -52.15 -10.72
N LYS A 6 54.67 -52.65 -9.52
CA LYS A 6 53.36 -53.26 -9.19
C LYS A 6 52.24 -52.25 -9.48
N ARG A 7 51.39 -52.53 -10.47
CA ARG A 7 50.13 -51.80 -10.66
C ARG A 7 49.17 -52.25 -9.56
N ARG A 8 48.84 -51.34 -8.64
CA ARG A 8 47.80 -51.55 -7.63
C ARG A 8 46.45 -51.41 -8.34
N ALA A 9 45.67 -52.48 -8.38
CA ALA A 9 44.28 -52.45 -8.83
C ALA A 9 43.39 -52.22 -7.60
N PHE A 10 42.43 -51.30 -7.73
CA PHE A 10 41.49 -50.93 -6.66
C PHE A 10 40.55 -52.09 -6.32
N THR A 11 40.19 -52.19 -5.04
CA THR A 11 39.25 -53.23 -4.57
C THR A 11 37.81 -52.75 -4.74
N LEU A 12 36.87 -53.68 -4.95
CA LEU A 12 35.44 -53.37 -5.16
C LEU A 12 34.84 -52.60 -3.97
N VAL A 13 35.31 -52.89 -2.76
CA VAL A 13 34.94 -52.17 -1.53
C VAL A 13 35.37 -50.70 -1.59
N GLU A 14 36.56 -50.42 -2.07
CA GLU A 14 37.10 -49.06 -2.20
C GLU A 14 36.28 -48.22 -3.18
N LEU A 15 35.82 -48.85 -4.28
CA LEU A 15 34.94 -48.21 -5.27
C LEU A 15 33.55 -47.87 -4.68
N VAL A 16 32.97 -48.78 -3.89
CA VAL A 16 31.67 -48.55 -3.23
C VAL A 16 31.77 -47.45 -2.18
N VAL A 17 32.85 -47.43 -1.38
CA VAL A 17 33.08 -46.37 -0.38
C VAL A 17 33.29 -45.02 -1.05
N SER A 18 34.06 -44.95 -2.14
CA SER A 18 34.23 -43.72 -2.90
C SER A 18 32.91 -43.21 -3.47
N LEU A 19 32.07 -44.09 -4.01
CA LEU A 19 30.76 -43.72 -4.54
C LEU A 19 29.82 -43.18 -3.45
N ALA A 20 29.82 -43.81 -2.27
CA ALA A 20 29.00 -43.37 -1.13
C ALA A 20 29.43 -41.98 -0.63
N ILE A 21 30.73 -41.77 -0.44
CA ILE A 21 31.27 -40.47 -0.02
C ILE A 21 30.97 -39.39 -1.07
N THR A 22 31.17 -39.71 -2.35
CA THR A 22 30.90 -38.76 -3.45
C THR A 22 29.42 -38.38 -3.48
N SER A 23 28.50 -39.33 -3.28
CA SER A 23 27.07 -39.06 -3.24
C SER A 23 26.69 -38.13 -2.09
N VAL A 24 27.26 -38.34 -0.90
CA VAL A 24 27.02 -37.48 0.27
C VAL A 24 27.56 -36.07 0.02
N ILE A 25 28.79 -35.95 -0.50
CA ILE A 25 29.38 -34.65 -0.82
C ILE A 25 28.55 -33.94 -1.90
N ALA A 26 28.14 -34.66 -2.95
CA ALA A 26 27.31 -34.09 -4.01
C ALA A 26 25.98 -33.57 -3.44
N PHE A 27 25.30 -34.36 -2.60
CA PHE A 27 24.07 -33.92 -1.94
C PHE A 27 24.28 -32.64 -1.11
N PHE A 28 25.34 -32.57 -0.31
CA PHE A 28 25.67 -31.38 0.47
C PHE A 28 25.98 -30.16 -0.42
N VAL A 29 26.74 -30.34 -1.50
CA VAL A 29 27.05 -29.28 -2.45
C VAL A 29 25.78 -28.76 -3.12
N PHE A 30 24.88 -29.65 -3.55
CA PHE A 30 23.60 -29.27 -4.12
C PHE A 30 22.71 -28.54 -3.12
N SER A 31 22.62 -29.03 -1.88
CA SER A 31 21.85 -28.36 -0.82
C SER A 31 22.39 -26.97 -0.52
N PHE A 32 23.71 -26.82 -0.40
CA PHE A 32 24.33 -25.53 -0.15
C PHE A 32 24.15 -24.56 -1.32
N ALA A 33 24.31 -25.04 -2.55
CA ALA A 33 24.08 -24.23 -3.75
C ALA A 33 22.63 -23.75 -3.86
N ALA A 34 21.66 -24.60 -3.52
CA ALA A 34 20.25 -24.21 -3.45
C ALA A 34 20.01 -23.12 -2.39
N SER A 35 20.52 -23.31 -1.17
CA SER A 35 20.39 -22.30 -0.11
C SER A 35 21.07 -20.97 -0.45
N LEU A 36 22.23 -21.01 -1.13
CA LEU A 36 22.91 -19.80 -1.58
C LEU A 36 22.14 -19.10 -2.70
N ALA A 37 21.55 -19.86 -3.63
CA ALA A 37 20.71 -19.31 -4.68
C ALA A 37 19.45 -18.64 -4.12
N ASP A 38 18.81 -19.25 -3.13
CA ASP A 38 17.65 -18.67 -2.45
C ASP A 38 18.04 -17.40 -1.69
N LEU A 39 19.18 -17.41 -0.99
CA LEU A 39 19.70 -16.22 -0.30
C LEU A 39 20.02 -15.09 -1.28
N TRP A 40 20.62 -15.42 -2.43
CA TRP A 40 20.95 -14.45 -3.47
C TRP A 40 19.69 -13.81 -4.06
N ARG A 41 18.69 -14.63 -4.46
CA ARG A 41 17.41 -14.14 -4.98
C ARG A 41 16.67 -13.26 -3.98
N ASN A 42 16.64 -13.67 -2.71
CA ASN A 42 16.01 -12.87 -1.65
C ASN A 42 16.74 -11.54 -1.40
N THR A 43 18.05 -11.49 -1.63
CA THR A 43 18.83 -10.26 -1.47
C THR A 43 18.65 -9.33 -2.67
N GLU A 44 18.66 -9.86 -3.89
CA GLU A 44 18.51 -9.07 -5.12
C GLU A 44 17.09 -8.52 -5.26
N GLY A 45 16.05 -9.37 -5.20
CA GLY A 45 14.66 -8.93 -5.24
C GLY A 45 14.32 -8.00 -4.07
N GLY A 46 14.81 -8.32 -2.86
CA GLY A 46 14.58 -7.49 -1.69
C GLY A 46 15.26 -6.11 -1.71
N VAL A 47 16.25 -5.88 -2.56
CA VAL A 47 16.89 -4.56 -2.75
C VAL A 47 16.13 -3.73 -3.78
N ASP A 48 15.69 -4.34 -4.88
CA ASP A 48 14.92 -3.64 -5.91
C ASP A 48 13.53 -3.24 -5.39
N THR A 49 12.81 -4.17 -4.71
CA THR A 49 11.52 -3.87 -4.08
C THR A 49 11.62 -2.77 -3.01
N GLU A 50 12.71 -2.74 -2.24
CA GLU A 50 12.96 -1.69 -1.24
C GLU A 50 13.13 -0.33 -1.92
N LEU A 51 13.96 -0.25 -2.96
CA LEU A 51 14.21 1.01 -3.67
C LEU A 51 12.91 1.55 -4.31
N ASP A 52 12.14 0.69 -4.97
CA ASP A 52 10.89 1.07 -5.62
C ASP A 52 9.84 1.51 -4.59
N ALA A 53 9.74 0.81 -3.46
CA ALA A 53 8.86 1.19 -2.36
C ALA A 53 9.23 2.56 -1.76
N GLN A 54 10.53 2.83 -1.56
CA GLN A 54 11.01 4.12 -1.07
C GLN A 54 10.71 5.25 -2.06
N ILE A 55 10.92 5.01 -3.37
CA ILE A 55 10.59 5.99 -4.43
C ILE A 55 9.09 6.30 -4.43
N ALA A 56 8.23 5.28 -4.34
CA ALA A 56 6.79 5.45 -4.29
C ALA A 56 6.35 6.21 -3.02
N LEU A 57 6.94 5.87 -1.87
CA LEU A 57 6.67 6.54 -0.59
C LEU A 57 7.12 8.01 -0.62
N ASP A 58 8.33 8.30 -1.11
CA ASP A 58 8.84 9.65 -1.30
C ASP A 58 7.91 10.46 -2.22
N ARG A 59 7.34 9.82 -3.25
CA ARG A 59 6.39 10.48 -4.14
C ARG A 59 5.08 10.85 -3.42
N ILE A 60 4.52 9.95 -2.61
CA ILE A 60 3.32 10.23 -1.79
C ILE A 60 3.61 11.36 -0.81
N VAL A 61 4.76 11.31 -0.14
CA VAL A 61 5.20 12.31 0.83
C VAL A 61 5.31 13.69 0.18
N MET A 62 5.98 13.78 -0.97
CA MET A 62 6.13 15.03 -1.70
C MET A 62 4.78 15.67 -2.05
N ASP A 63 3.80 14.87 -2.47
CA ASP A 63 2.47 15.39 -2.76
C ASP A 63 1.75 15.85 -1.48
N LEU A 64 1.84 15.08 -0.40
CA LEU A 64 1.25 15.39 0.92
C LEU A 64 1.87 16.64 1.57
N GLU A 65 3.19 16.80 1.48
CA GLU A 65 3.90 18.00 1.95
C GLU A 65 3.53 19.23 1.14
N ALA A 66 3.11 19.05 -0.11
CA ALA A 66 2.58 20.11 -0.96
C ALA A 66 1.04 20.16 -0.95
N ALA A 67 0.37 19.43 -0.05
CA ALA A 67 -1.08 19.41 0.02
C ALA A 67 -1.62 20.78 0.43
N ILE A 68 -2.67 21.23 -0.25
CA ILE A 68 -3.28 22.53 0.03
C ILE A 68 -4.70 22.37 0.55
N PHE A 69 -5.04 23.28 1.46
CA PHE A 69 -6.38 23.38 1.99
C PHE A 69 -6.85 24.83 2.00
N GLN A 70 -8.12 25.02 1.66
CA GLN A 70 -8.80 26.28 1.86
C GLN A 70 -10.20 25.99 2.38
N GLU A 71 -10.53 26.51 3.55
CA GLU A 71 -11.88 26.37 4.09
C GLU A 71 -12.88 27.07 3.17
N ARG A 72 -13.85 26.30 2.67
CA ARG A 72 -14.85 26.74 1.70
C ARG A 72 -16.21 26.16 2.06
N GLN A 73 -17.24 26.87 1.65
CA GLN A 73 -18.62 26.43 1.75
C GLN A 73 -19.25 26.36 0.36
N ASP A 74 -20.12 25.39 0.16
CA ASP A 74 -20.98 25.32 -1.02
C ASP A 74 -22.08 26.41 -0.96
N PRO A 75 -22.86 26.62 -2.03
CA PRO A 75 -23.96 27.59 -2.01
C PRO A 75 -25.06 27.33 -0.98
N LEU A 76 -25.11 26.12 -0.39
CA LEU A 76 -26.05 25.72 0.67
C LEU A 76 -25.45 25.92 2.08
N GLY A 77 -24.19 26.35 2.18
CA GLY A 77 -23.48 26.59 3.44
C GLY A 77 -22.76 25.35 4.01
N ASN A 78 -22.72 24.23 3.30
CA ASN A 78 -22.01 23.03 3.75
C ASN A 78 -20.51 23.17 3.50
N ALA A 79 -19.69 22.66 4.42
CA ALA A 79 -18.24 22.65 4.26
C ALA A 79 -17.82 21.74 3.09
N VAL A 80 -16.94 22.25 2.24
CA VAL A 80 -16.47 21.53 1.05
C VAL A 80 -15.27 20.64 1.40
N PRO A 81 -15.34 19.32 1.21
CA PRO A 81 -14.21 18.44 1.45
C PRO A 81 -13.14 18.63 0.37
N MET A 82 -11.91 18.90 0.81
CA MET A 82 -10.73 19.04 -0.05
C MET A 82 -9.71 17.92 0.15
N PHE A 83 -9.94 17.07 1.15
CA PHE A 83 -9.18 15.86 1.44
C PHE A 83 -10.17 14.75 1.70
N ALA A 84 -10.00 13.62 1.03
CA ALA A 84 -10.83 12.44 1.23
C ALA A 84 -9.95 11.21 1.31
N LEU A 85 -10.23 10.37 2.28
CA LEU A 85 -9.59 9.08 2.45
C LEU A 85 -10.69 8.08 2.73
N SER A 86 -10.78 7.02 1.92
CA SER A 86 -11.78 5.98 2.12
C SER A 86 -11.07 4.64 2.10
N ALA A 87 -11.12 3.91 3.20
CA ALA A 87 -10.67 2.53 3.25
C ALA A 87 -11.57 1.67 2.36
N ILE A 88 -10.97 0.93 1.43
CA ILE A 88 -11.72 0.06 0.53
C ILE A 88 -11.96 -1.26 1.28
N ALA A 89 -12.95 -1.20 2.16
CA ALA A 89 -13.32 -2.28 3.05
C ALA A 89 -14.74 -2.79 2.73
N LYS A 90 -14.99 -4.03 3.14
CA LYS A 90 -16.30 -4.70 3.06
C LYS A 90 -17.38 -3.81 3.70
N GLY A 91 -18.50 -3.62 2.98
CA GLY A 91 -19.71 -3.01 3.53
C GLY A 91 -20.43 -3.97 4.48
N ASP A 92 -21.13 -3.44 5.47
CA ASP A 92 -21.75 -4.26 6.53
C ASP A 92 -23.03 -4.99 6.04
N ASP A 93 -23.71 -4.46 5.00
CA ASP A 93 -24.99 -4.98 4.50
C ASP A 93 -24.87 -5.86 3.22
N ASP A 94 -23.74 -5.78 2.51
CA ASP A 94 -23.45 -6.67 1.37
C ASP A 94 -21.94 -6.97 1.32
N PRO A 95 -21.54 -8.25 1.51
CA PRO A 95 -20.15 -8.67 1.53
C PRO A 95 -19.40 -8.48 0.20
N TYR A 96 -20.10 -8.17 -0.90
CA TYR A 96 -19.56 -8.03 -2.25
C TYR A 96 -19.74 -6.62 -2.86
N GLN A 97 -20.49 -5.72 -2.21
CA GLN A 97 -20.62 -4.33 -2.64
C GLN A 97 -19.45 -3.48 -2.10
N VAL A 98 -18.38 -3.39 -2.88
CA VAL A 98 -17.29 -2.44 -2.62
C VAL A 98 -17.44 -1.25 -3.57
N SER A 99 -18.36 -0.34 -3.26
CA SER A 99 -18.65 0.81 -4.14
C SER A 99 -17.69 1.98 -3.90
N PHE A 100 -16.40 1.84 -4.21
CA PHE A 100 -15.47 3.00 -4.20
C PHE A 100 -14.47 3.07 -5.38
N SER A 101 -14.71 2.36 -6.48
CA SER A 101 -14.26 2.82 -7.80
C SER A 101 -15.06 2.15 -8.91
N ASN A 102 -15.33 2.85 -10.00
CA ASN A 102 -15.96 2.30 -11.20
C ASN A 102 -15.01 1.38 -12.01
N ARG A 103 -13.85 0.98 -11.46
CA ARG A 103 -12.83 0.18 -12.16
C ARG A 103 -12.04 -0.80 -11.29
N TRP A 104 -12.55 -1.19 -10.13
CA TRP A 104 -12.16 -2.50 -9.62
C TRP A 104 -12.74 -3.51 -10.60
N GLN A 105 -11.87 -4.16 -11.38
CA GLN A 105 -12.29 -5.15 -12.36
C GLN A 105 -13.18 -6.17 -11.65
N ASP A 106 -14.32 -6.54 -12.27
CA ASP A 106 -15.20 -7.61 -11.82
C ASP A 106 -14.41 -8.93 -11.83
N ILE A 107 -13.62 -9.17 -10.78
CA ILE A 107 -13.09 -10.49 -10.48
C ILE A 107 -14.25 -11.25 -9.84
N ASP A 108 -14.57 -12.42 -10.40
CA ASP A 108 -15.59 -13.35 -9.93
C ASP A 108 -15.63 -13.39 -8.39
N GLU A 109 -16.82 -13.13 -7.83
CA GLU A 109 -17.07 -12.87 -6.39
C GLU A 109 -16.55 -13.98 -5.47
N SER A 110 -16.37 -15.20 -6.00
CA SER A 110 -15.94 -16.40 -5.29
C SER A 110 -14.43 -16.52 -5.02
N ALA A 111 -13.58 -15.66 -5.58
CA ALA A 111 -12.11 -15.76 -5.44
C ALA A 111 -11.49 -14.76 -4.43
N ARG A 112 -12.29 -13.91 -3.80
CA ARG A 112 -11.79 -12.85 -2.89
C ARG A 112 -11.69 -13.36 -1.45
N PRO A 113 -10.55 -13.22 -0.76
CA PRO A 113 -10.49 -13.49 0.68
C PRO A 113 -11.43 -12.52 1.41
N ALA A 114 -12.59 -12.98 1.89
CA ALA A 114 -13.70 -12.12 2.35
C ALA A 114 -13.67 -11.76 3.85
N GLU A 115 -12.57 -12.08 4.55
CA GLU A 115 -12.51 -12.01 6.00
C GLU A 115 -11.57 -10.90 6.48
N TRP A 116 -12.19 -9.80 6.94
CA TRP A 116 -11.66 -8.82 7.91
C TRP A 116 -10.33 -8.13 7.56
N HIS A 117 -10.25 -7.50 6.38
CA HIS A 117 -9.04 -6.82 5.92
C HIS A 117 -8.86 -5.38 6.40
N PHE A 118 -9.88 -4.76 7.00
CA PHE A 118 -9.70 -3.46 7.64
C PHE A 118 -9.42 -3.68 9.11
N ASP A 119 -8.14 -3.73 9.46
CA ASP A 119 -7.64 -3.73 10.81
C ASP A 119 -6.50 -2.71 10.88
N PRO A 120 -6.82 -1.44 11.19
CA PRO A 120 -5.82 -0.40 11.23
C PRO A 120 -4.80 -0.58 12.35
N GLY A 121 -5.04 -1.49 13.31
CA GLY A 121 -4.12 -1.85 14.39
C GLY A 121 -2.98 -2.73 13.88
N GLN A 122 -3.26 -3.55 12.86
CA GLN A 122 -2.28 -4.35 12.13
C GLN A 122 -1.79 -3.69 10.83
N HIS A 123 -2.15 -2.41 10.62
CA HIS A 123 -1.88 -1.65 9.40
C HIS A 123 -2.46 -2.31 8.13
N ARG A 124 -3.63 -2.94 8.28
CA ARG A 124 -4.38 -3.55 7.18
C ARG A 124 -5.56 -2.65 6.86
N TYR A 125 -5.62 -2.15 5.62
CA TYR A 125 -6.56 -1.08 5.24
C TYR A 125 -7.60 -1.54 4.22
N GLY A 126 -7.92 -2.83 4.23
CA GLY A 126 -8.74 -3.48 3.24
C GLY A 126 -7.90 -4.18 2.17
N TRP A 127 -8.51 -5.11 1.45
CA TRP A 127 -7.92 -5.90 0.36
C TRP A 127 -7.37 -5.06 -0.81
N ALA A 128 -7.73 -3.78 -0.81
CA ALA A 128 -7.50 -2.79 -1.85
C ALA A 128 -6.84 -1.52 -1.27
N GLY A 129 -6.45 -1.57 0.00
CA GLY A 129 -5.99 -0.41 0.76
C GLY A 129 -7.00 0.74 0.81
N SER A 130 -6.49 1.93 1.10
CA SER A 130 -7.25 3.17 1.16
C SER A 130 -7.18 3.92 -0.17
N TRP A 131 -8.29 4.53 -0.56
CA TRP A 131 -8.36 5.52 -1.63
C TRP A 131 -8.13 6.92 -1.08
N LEU A 132 -6.93 7.45 -1.27
CA LEU A 132 -6.53 8.79 -0.86
C LEU A 132 -6.74 9.78 -1.99
N ARG A 133 -7.36 10.93 -1.71
CA ARG A 133 -7.62 12.01 -2.67
C ARG A 133 -7.45 13.36 -2.02
N PHE A 134 -6.75 14.27 -2.67
CA PHE A 134 -6.56 15.63 -2.18
C PHE A 134 -6.02 16.54 -3.28
N PHE A 135 -5.86 17.83 -2.95
CA PHE A 135 -5.23 18.80 -3.82
C PHE A 135 -3.78 19.05 -3.42
N THR A 136 -2.87 19.04 -4.39
CA THR A 136 -1.46 19.37 -4.19
C THR A 136 -1.05 20.58 -5.02
N ALA A 137 -0.10 21.36 -4.52
CA ALA A 137 0.50 22.50 -5.23
C ALA A 137 1.77 22.13 -6.01
N ALA A 138 2.29 20.91 -5.86
CA ALA A 138 3.50 20.47 -6.55
C ALA A 138 3.17 19.54 -7.73
N PRO A 139 3.75 19.75 -8.93
CA PRO A 139 4.51 20.93 -9.39
C PRO A 139 3.61 22.13 -9.75
N SER A 140 2.30 21.94 -9.75
CA SER A 140 1.25 22.95 -9.99
C SER A 140 0.01 22.54 -9.18
N PHE A 141 -1.03 23.39 -9.16
CA PHE A 141 -2.29 23.06 -8.51
C PHE A 141 -2.99 21.91 -9.24
N ASN A 142 -2.96 20.72 -8.67
CA ASN A 142 -3.50 19.50 -9.25
C ASN A 142 -4.30 18.73 -8.20
N ALA A 143 -5.38 18.08 -8.63
CA ALA A 143 -6.00 17.03 -7.83
C ALA A 143 -5.25 15.70 -8.04
N VAL A 144 -4.95 15.02 -6.95
CA VAL A 144 -4.21 13.76 -6.93
C VAL A 144 -5.03 12.67 -6.23
N GLY A 145 -4.93 11.45 -6.74
CA GLY A 145 -5.54 10.26 -6.16
C GLY A 145 -4.54 9.12 -6.07
N TYR A 146 -4.58 8.38 -4.97
CA TYR A 146 -3.82 7.14 -4.78
C TYR A 146 -4.75 5.98 -4.47
N GLN A 147 -4.55 4.88 -5.17
CA GLN A 147 -5.37 3.68 -5.02
C GLN A 147 -4.58 2.46 -5.45
N VAL A 148 -4.61 1.39 -4.66
CA VAL A 148 -4.16 0.07 -5.14
C VAL A 148 -5.22 -0.45 -6.10
N ILE A 149 -4.89 -1.08 -7.22
CA ILE A 149 -5.85 -1.72 -8.12
C ILE A 149 -5.29 -3.07 -8.52
N ARG A 150 -6.11 -4.11 -8.39
CA ARG A 150 -5.78 -5.46 -8.82
C ARG A 150 -6.13 -5.63 -10.31
N ARG A 151 -5.12 -5.72 -11.17
CA ARG A 151 -5.26 -5.77 -12.65
C ARG A 151 -3.95 -6.23 -13.31
N PRO A 152 -3.95 -6.52 -14.62
CA PRO A 152 -2.71 -6.83 -15.31
C PRO A 152 -1.74 -5.65 -15.31
N ALA A 153 -0.46 -5.90 -15.02
CA ALA A 153 0.61 -4.89 -15.07
C ALA A 153 0.79 -4.30 -16.49
N PHE A 154 0.51 -5.10 -17.51
CA PHE A 154 0.56 -4.72 -18.92
C PHE A 154 -0.74 -5.09 -19.62
N GLY A 155 -1.15 -4.33 -20.64
CA GLY A 155 -2.42 -4.55 -21.34
C GLY A 155 -2.55 -5.90 -22.05
N ASP A 156 -1.46 -6.64 -22.20
CA ASP A 156 -1.37 -7.98 -22.79
C ASP A 156 -1.01 -9.09 -21.78
N SER A 157 -0.77 -8.74 -20.51
CA SER A 157 -0.57 -9.73 -19.45
C SER A 157 -1.90 -10.36 -19.04
N SER A 158 -1.90 -11.67 -18.82
CA SER A 158 -3.02 -12.38 -18.18
C SER A 158 -2.84 -12.51 -16.66
N VAL A 159 -1.71 -12.03 -16.13
CA VAL A 159 -1.38 -12.11 -14.71
C VAL A 159 -1.69 -10.77 -14.08
N ASP A 160 -2.68 -10.80 -13.20
CA ASP A 160 -3.09 -9.65 -12.41
C ASP A 160 -2.16 -9.48 -11.20
N ARG A 161 -1.74 -8.24 -10.95
CA ARG A 161 -0.93 -7.84 -9.80
C ARG A 161 -1.61 -6.71 -9.05
N TYR A 162 -1.23 -6.52 -7.79
CA TYR A 162 -1.72 -5.42 -6.97
C TYR A 162 -0.88 -4.17 -7.24
N LEU A 163 -1.40 -3.25 -8.04
CA LEU A 163 -0.65 -2.07 -8.50
C LEU A 163 -1.07 -0.83 -7.70
N LEU A 164 -0.13 -0.10 -7.11
CA LEU A 164 -0.42 1.22 -6.57
C LEU A 164 -0.43 2.24 -7.71
N HIS A 165 -1.59 2.87 -7.93
CA HIS A 165 -1.76 3.93 -8.90
C HIS A 165 -1.68 5.31 -8.25
N ARG A 166 -1.05 6.25 -8.97
CA ARG A 166 -1.09 7.69 -8.70
C ARG A 166 -1.75 8.43 -9.85
N SER A 167 -3.02 8.79 -9.68
CA SER A 167 -3.73 9.63 -10.63
C SER A 167 -3.42 11.09 -10.43
N LEU A 168 -3.03 11.79 -11.50
CA LEU A 168 -2.79 13.23 -11.48
C LEU A 168 -3.68 13.93 -12.49
N ILE A 169 -4.54 14.82 -12.02
CA ILE A 169 -5.35 15.68 -12.87
C ILE A 169 -4.59 16.97 -13.11
N ARG A 170 -4.46 17.35 -14.39
CA ARG A 170 -3.81 18.61 -14.77
C ARG A 170 -4.57 19.81 -14.20
N GLN A 171 -3.86 20.91 -14.02
CA GLN A 171 -4.39 22.12 -13.40
C GLN A 171 -5.66 22.68 -14.07
N ASP A 172 -5.74 22.65 -15.40
CA ASP A 172 -6.92 23.08 -16.16
C ASP A 172 -8.18 22.29 -15.78
N ASN A 173 -8.08 20.96 -15.76
CA ASN A 173 -9.17 20.08 -15.38
C ASN A 173 -9.46 20.13 -13.88
N THR A 174 -8.45 20.36 -13.04
CA THR A 174 -8.62 20.54 -11.59
C THR A 174 -9.42 21.81 -11.29
N ILE A 175 -9.10 22.91 -11.94
CA ILE A 175 -9.84 24.17 -11.80
C ILE A 175 -11.28 24.02 -12.32
N ALA A 176 -11.45 23.34 -13.46
CA ALA A 176 -12.77 23.07 -14.02
C ALA A 176 -13.62 22.15 -13.13
N GLY A 177 -13.01 21.18 -12.46
CA GLY A 177 -13.67 20.26 -11.54
C GLY A 177 -14.13 20.91 -10.23
N GLY A 178 -13.48 22.01 -9.83
CA GLY A 178 -13.76 22.73 -8.58
C GLY A 178 -13.00 22.16 -7.38
N PHE A 179 -13.26 22.72 -6.19
CA PHE A 179 -12.52 22.40 -4.96
C PHE A 179 -13.15 21.28 -4.13
N ASP A 180 -14.28 20.74 -4.54
CA ASP A 180 -14.93 19.63 -3.87
C ASP A 180 -14.36 18.32 -4.43
N ILE A 181 -13.47 17.66 -3.68
CA ILE A 181 -12.73 16.49 -4.16
C ILE A 181 -13.61 15.23 -4.28
N VAL A 182 -14.76 15.20 -3.60
CA VAL A 182 -15.71 14.06 -3.67
C VAL A 182 -16.83 14.30 -4.67
N ASN A 183 -16.87 15.48 -5.29
CA ASN A 183 -17.89 15.86 -6.26
C ASN A 183 -17.95 14.91 -7.47
N GLY A 184 -19.10 14.86 -8.12
CA GLY A 184 -19.32 14.17 -9.39
C GLY A 184 -18.29 14.51 -10.47
N ASN A 185 -17.73 15.73 -10.47
CA ASN A 185 -16.70 16.15 -11.44
C ASN A 185 -15.38 15.35 -11.37
N TYR A 186 -15.13 14.64 -10.27
CA TYR A 186 -13.96 13.78 -10.07
C TYR A 186 -14.30 12.28 -10.20
N GLN A 187 -15.51 11.95 -10.63
CA GLN A 187 -16.01 10.58 -10.85
C GLN A 187 -15.81 10.13 -12.31
N ASP A 188 -16.02 8.84 -12.57
CA ASP A 188 -15.86 8.26 -13.91
C ASP A 188 -16.76 8.94 -14.96
N GLY A 189 -16.27 9.04 -16.20
CA GLY A 189 -16.95 9.66 -17.33
C GLY A 189 -16.84 11.19 -17.43
N THR A 190 -16.12 11.85 -16.52
CA THR A 190 -16.03 13.32 -16.46
C THR A 190 -14.67 13.89 -16.89
N THR A 191 -14.54 15.23 -16.89
CA THR A 191 -13.31 15.97 -17.24
C THR A 191 -12.13 15.67 -16.31
N ALA A 192 -12.38 15.32 -15.03
CA ALA A 192 -11.36 14.94 -14.04
C ALA A 192 -11.47 13.47 -13.58
N ASN A 193 -12.01 12.61 -14.46
CA ASN A 193 -12.27 11.18 -14.25
C ASN A 193 -11.11 10.37 -13.64
N ALA A 194 -9.86 10.68 -13.98
CA ALA A 194 -8.76 9.79 -13.65
C ALA A 194 -8.54 9.57 -12.13
N ILE A 195 -9.08 10.41 -11.24
CA ILE A 195 -8.99 10.20 -9.78
C ILE A 195 -9.77 8.97 -9.31
N ALA A 196 -10.97 8.77 -9.85
CA ALA A 196 -11.83 7.62 -9.52
C ALA A 196 -11.58 6.41 -10.41
N SER A 197 -10.83 6.58 -11.50
CA SER A 197 -10.51 5.50 -12.43
C SER A 197 -9.11 5.70 -13.00
N PRO A 198 -8.08 5.36 -12.20
CA PRO A 198 -6.69 5.45 -12.63
C PRO A 198 -6.42 4.68 -13.93
N ARG A 199 -5.53 5.25 -14.74
CA ARG A 199 -5.11 4.64 -16.00
C ARG A 199 -4.00 3.63 -15.74
N LEU A 200 -3.75 2.70 -16.67
CA LEU A 200 -2.70 1.70 -16.49
C LEU A 200 -1.31 2.36 -16.35
N ASP A 201 -1.05 3.40 -17.15
CA ASP A 201 0.19 4.18 -17.16
C ASP A 201 0.40 5.02 -15.89
N SER A 202 -0.55 5.00 -14.94
CA SER A 202 -0.42 5.70 -13.67
C SER A 202 0.02 4.80 -12.52
N ALA A 203 0.37 3.53 -12.77
CA ALA A 203 0.98 2.65 -11.78
C ALA A 203 2.37 3.17 -11.40
N ILE A 204 2.66 3.22 -10.10
CA ILE A 204 3.94 3.69 -9.54
C ILE A 204 4.68 2.62 -8.76
N LEU A 205 4.00 1.53 -8.38
CA LEU A 205 4.58 0.40 -7.67
C LEU A 205 3.75 -0.85 -7.89
N GLU A 206 4.40 -2.01 -8.04
CA GLU A 206 3.75 -3.31 -8.15
C GLU A 206 3.73 -4.03 -6.79
N ASP A 207 2.89 -5.07 -6.70
CA ASP A 207 2.76 -5.98 -5.56
C ASP A 207 2.51 -5.31 -4.19
N VAL A 208 1.70 -4.25 -4.20
CA VAL A 208 1.28 -3.51 -3.00
C VAL A 208 0.00 -4.10 -2.41
N VAL A 209 0.10 -4.75 -1.25
CA VAL A 209 -1.06 -5.42 -0.61
C VAL A 209 -1.79 -4.56 0.40
N ASP A 210 -1.09 -3.65 1.08
CA ASP A 210 -1.74 -2.67 1.96
C ASP A 210 -1.21 -1.28 1.64
N PHE A 211 -2.14 -0.34 1.51
CA PHE A 211 -1.85 1.08 1.47
C PHE A 211 -2.84 1.77 2.38
N GLY A 212 -2.36 2.60 3.30
CA GLY A 212 -3.23 3.25 4.26
C GLY A 212 -2.58 4.42 4.96
N LEU A 213 -3.40 5.21 5.62
CA LEU A 213 -2.94 6.39 6.33
C LEU A 213 -3.58 6.44 7.71
N ARG A 214 -2.81 6.86 8.70
CA ARG A 214 -3.32 7.43 9.94
C ARG A 214 -3.23 8.94 9.84
N LEU A 215 -4.29 9.62 10.19
CA LEU A 215 -4.39 11.07 10.11
C LEU A 215 -4.46 11.64 11.51
N TYR A 216 -3.75 12.74 11.73
CA TYR A 216 -3.70 13.41 13.01
C TYR A 216 -3.87 14.92 12.88
N VAL A 217 -4.31 15.52 13.97
CA VAL A 217 -4.33 16.97 14.18
C VAL A 217 -3.63 17.32 15.48
N PHE A 218 -3.05 18.52 15.57
CA PHE A 218 -2.48 19.02 16.80
C PHE A 218 -3.57 19.31 17.83
N ASP A 219 -3.40 18.70 19.00
CA ASP A 219 -4.25 18.93 20.17
C ASP A 219 -3.38 18.85 21.43
N GLU A 220 -3.10 20.02 22.01
CA GLU A 220 -2.26 20.16 23.20
C GLU A 220 -2.86 19.46 24.44
N SER A 221 -4.16 19.17 24.43
CA SER A 221 -4.83 18.46 25.53
C SER A 221 -4.57 16.95 25.51
N MET A 222 -4.07 16.40 24.41
CA MET A 222 -3.79 14.98 24.27
C MET A 222 -2.51 14.58 25.01
N SER A 223 -2.65 13.73 26.02
CA SER A 223 -1.54 13.19 26.82
C SER A 223 -0.67 12.17 26.08
N GLY A 224 -1.08 11.77 24.88
CA GLY A 224 -0.54 10.61 24.16
C GLY A 224 -1.22 9.32 24.60
N THR A 225 -1.43 8.42 23.66
CA THR A 225 -1.98 7.07 23.84
C THR A 225 -1.05 6.07 23.13
N ASP A 226 -1.35 4.76 23.21
CA ASP A 226 -0.63 3.76 22.41
C ASP A 226 -0.82 4.00 20.90
N ASP A 227 -1.94 4.62 20.50
CA ASP A 227 -2.31 4.86 19.10
C ASP A 227 -1.94 6.27 18.58
N SER A 228 -1.68 7.23 19.47
CA SER A 228 -1.37 8.61 19.08
C SER A 228 -0.22 9.22 19.90
N PRO A 229 0.78 9.84 19.26
CA PRO A 229 1.83 10.55 19.98
C PRO A 229 1.26 11.69 20.84
N ARG A 230 1.98 12.07 21.90
CA ARG A 230 1.60 13.20 22.74
C ARG A 230 1.51 14.50 21.92
N GLY A 231 0.44 15.27 22.12
CA GLY A 231 0.16 16.49 21.37
C GLY A 231 -0.49 16.27 20.00
N LEU A 232 -0.73 15.02 19.62
CA LEU A 232 -1.47 14.64 18.41
C LEU A 232 -2.70 13.85 18.77
N ARG A 233 -3.81 14.22 18.14
CA ARG A 233 -5.07 13.50 18.19
C ARG A 233 -5.26 12.75 16.88
N LEU A 234 -5.50 11.44 16.95
CA LEU A 234 -5.90 10.65 15.79
C LEU A 234 -7.29 11.11 15.32
N VAL A 235 -7.43 11.36 14.02
CA VAL A 235 -8.72 11.71 13.39
C VAL A 235 -9.17 10.70 12.36
N PHE A 236 -8.27 9.82 11.91
CA PHE A 236 -8.62 8.66 11.10
C PHE A 236 -7.53 7.58 11.24
N PRO A 237 -7.90 6.30 11.31
CA PRO A 237 -9.25 5.80 11.59
C PRO A 237 -9.50 5.90 13.11
N ALA A 238 -10.45 6.75 13.52
CA ALA A 238 -10.59 7.16 14.91
C ALA A 238 -12.04 7.17 15.43
N ASP A 239 -12.19 6.84 16.71
CA ASP A 239 -13.43 7.07 17.44
C ASP A 239 -13.59 8.57 17.82
N ALA A 240 -14.72 8.90 18.45
CA ALA A 240 -14.99 10.25 18.94
C ALA A 240 -14.00 10.75 20.02
N ASN A 241 -13.14 9.88 20.56
CA ASN A 241 -12.13 10.21 21.57
C ASN A 241 -10.71 10.33 20.97
N GLY A 242 -10.52 9.95 19.70
CA GLY A 242 -9.21 9.95 19.05
C GLY A 242 -8.40 8.68 19.33
N ASN A 243 -9.06 7.57 19.64
CA ASN A 243 -8.47 6.24 19.68
C ASN A 243 -8.75 5.52 18.37
N LEU A 244 -7.96 4.49 18.06
CA LEU A 244 -8.14 3.71 16.84
C LEU A 244 -9.53 3.05 16.78
N ASP A 245 -10.23 3.19 15.65
CA ASP A 245 -11.54 2.55 15.42
C ASP A 245 -11.55 1.74 14.12
N ILE A 246 -11.98 0.48 14.22
CA ILE A 246 -12.12 -0.43 13.07
C ILE A 246 -13.35 -0.10 12.21
N ASN A 247 -14.28 0.71 12.72
CA ASN A 247 -15.48 1.10 11.99
C ASN A 247 -15.31 2.40 11.22
N ASP A 248 -14.27 3.19 11.52
CA ASP A 248 -13.99 4.44 10.82
C ASP A 248 -13.27 4.18 9.49
N LYS A 249 -14.06 4.03 8.43
CA LYS A 249 -13.60 3.68 7.09
C LYS A 249 -13.51 4.89 6.15
N GLU A 250 -13.94 6.08 6.57
CA GLU A 250 -13.90 7.28 5.72
C GLU A 250 -13.57 8.55 6.49
N HIS A 251 -12.63 9.34 5.97
CA HIS A 251 -12.31 10.67 6.46
C HIS A 251 -12.49 11.73 5.38
N LEU A 252 -13.24 12.78 5.71
CA LEU A 252 -13.48 13.93 4.84
C LEU A 252 -12.98 15.22 5.52
N GLY A 253 -11.80 15.69 5.11
CA GLY A 253 -11.22 16.94 5.60
C GLY A 253 -11.85 18.15 4.93
N SER A 254 -12.68 18.89 5.68
CA SER A 254 -13.45 20.05 5.18
C SER A 254 -13.34 21.32 6.03
N THR A 255 -12.70 21.26 7.20
CA THR A 255 -12.51 22.45 8.07
C THR A 255 -11.16 22.48 8.78
N LEU A 256 -10.62 23.68 9.04
CA LEU A 256 -9.41 23.87 9.86
C LEU A 256 -9.70 24.03 11.34
N THR A 257 -10.96 24.27 11.73
CA THR A 257 -11.31 24.70 13.08
C THR A 257 -12.53 23.94 13.62
N GLY A 258 -12.88 24.20 14.88
CA GLY A 258 -14.01 23.54 15.55
C GLY A 258 -13.65 22.25 16.27
N ASN A 259 -14.60 21.76 17.06
CA ASN A 259 -14.44 20.61 17.96
C ASN A 259 -14.88 19.28 17.32
N ASN A 260 -15.38 19.31 16.09
CA ASN A 260 -15.70 18.10 15.33
C ASN A 260 -14.45 17.61 14.59
N PHE A 261 -13.67 16.76 15.27
CA PHE A 261 -12.41 16.26 14.76
C PHE A 261 -12.51 15.37 13.51
N GLY A 262 -13.62 14.65 13.31
CA GLY A 262 -13.83 13.77 12.15
C GLY A 262 -13.98 14.48 10.80
N SER A 263 -14.12 15.82 10.81
CA SER A 263 -14.14 16.63 9.57
C SER A 263 -12.93 17.57 9.45
N ARG A 264 -11.99 17.49 10.40
CA ARG A 264 -10.82 18.35 10.42
C ARG A 264 -9.88 17.95 9.30
N TYR A 265 -9.39 18.96 8.58
CA TYR A 265 -8.30 18.75 7.65
C TYR A 265 -7.07 18.26 8.43
N PRO A 266 -6.44 17.16 8.01
CA PRO A 266 -5.31 16.59 8.74
C PRO A 266 -4.09 17.51 8.69
N GLU A 267 -3.39 17.60 9.83
CA GLU A 267 -2.17 18.41 9.95
C GLU A 267 -0.92 17.52 9.89
N VAL A 268 -1.07 16.23 10.21
CA VAL A 268 -0.04 15.21 10.06
C VAL A 268 -0.69 13.94 9.50
N ALA A 269 0.01 13.28 8.58
CA ALA A 269 -0.36 11.98 8.06
C ALA A 269 0.79 11.00 8.26
N GLU A 270 0.49 9.81 8.74
CA GLU A 270 1.41 8.68 8.77
C GLU A 270 0.98 7.71 7.69
N VAL A 271 1.83 7.57 6.68
CA VAL A 271 1.58 6.73 5.50
C VAL A 271 2.14 5.35 5.75
N PHE A 272 1.36 4.32 5.45
CA PHE A 272 1.72 2.92 5.50
C PHE A 272 1.64 2.32 4.11
N LEU A 273 2.68 1.58 3.73
CA LEU A 273 2.78 0.89 2.46
C LEU A 273 3.37 -0.50 2.69
N ARG A 274 2.62 -1.56 2.40
CA ARG A 274 3.09 -2.93 2.52
C ARG A 274 3.28 -3.54 1.14
N VAL A 275 4.49 -3.99 0.86
CA VAL A 275 4.90 -4.51 -0.46
C VAL A 275 5.36 -5.95 -0.32
N LEU A 276 4.92 -6.81 -1.22
CA LEU A 276 5.33 -8.21 -1.27
C LEU A 276 6.68 -8.36 -1.97
N ASP A 277 7.37 -9.45 -1.63
CA ASP A 277 8.41 -10.01 -2.49
C ASP A 277 7.79 -10.81 -3.66
N ASP A 278 8.60 -11.13 -4.67
CA ASP A 278 8.16 -11.88 -5.85
C ASP A 278 7.49 -13.22 -5.49
N VAL A 279 7.99 -13.88 -4.43
CA VAL A 279 7.48 -15.17 -3.96
C VAL A 279 6.09 -15.00 -3.36
N GLY A 280 5.88 -13.97 -2.54
CA GLY A 280 4.59 -13.62 -1.95
C GLY A 280 3.56 -13.27 -3.01
N ALA A 281 3.96 -12.50 -4.02
CA ALA A 281 3.09 -12.15 -5.15
C ALA A 281 2.62 -13.41 -5.91
N ASP A 282 3.54 -14.32 -6.23
CA ASP A 282 3.22 -15.58 -6.90
C ASP A 282 2.34 -16.50 -6.03
N LEU A 283 2.58 -16.54 -4.72
CA LEU A 283 1.77 -17.32 -3.78
C LEU A 283 0.34 -16.79 -3.68
N LEU A 284 0.15 -15.47 -3.66
CA LEU A 284 -1.19 -14.86 -3.67
C LEU A 284 -1.93 -15.14 -4.97
N ILE A 285 -1.27 -15.03 -6.13
CA ILE A 285 -1.88 -15.35 -7.42
C ILE A 285 -2.39 -16.80 -7.44
N ARG A 286 -1.61 -17.74 -6.91
CA ARG A 286 -2.00 -19.15 -6.82
C ARG A 286 -3.15 -19.38 -5.84
N LEU A 287 -3.12 -18.71 -4.69
CA LEU A 287 -4.21 -18.73 -3.72
C LEU A 287 -5.53 -18.26 -4.35
N GLU A 288 -5.49 -17.14 -5.07
CA GLU A 288 -6.65 -16.56 -5.77
C GLU A 288 -7.13 -17.45 -6.93
N ALA A 289 -6.23 -18.20 -7.56
CA ALA A 289 -6.59 -19.23 -8.54
C ALA A 289 -7.24 -20.49 -7.92
N GLY A 290 -7.42 -20.52 -6.59
CA GLY A 290 -8.04 -21.62 -5.85
C GLY A 290 -7.08 -22.73 -5.45
N GLU A 291 -5.76 -22.53 -5.59
CA GLU A 291 -4.79 -23.47 -5.07
C GLU A 291 -4.69 -23.36 -3.53
N THR A 292 -4.74 -24.49 -2.83
CA THR A 292 -4.59 -24.53 -1.37
C THR A 292 -3.11 -24.47 -1.00
N VAL A 293 -2.52 -23.27 -1.09
CA VAL A 293 -1.08 -23.07 -0.85
C VAL A 293 -0.78 -22.65 0.60
N SER A 294 -1.55 -21.70 1.14
CA SER A 294 -1.46 -21.14 2.52
C SER A 294 -2.59 -20.11 2.71
N ASP A 295 -2.78 -19.60 3.92
CA ASP A 295 -3.73 -18.52 4.20
C ASP A 295 -3.19 -17.16 3.73
N TYR A 296 -4.06 -16.26 3.25
CA TYR A 296 -3.68 -14.93 2.78
C TYR A 296 -2.79 -14.17 3.78
N ASN A 297 -3.19 -14.17 5.06
CA ASN A 297 -2.47 -13.48 6.12
C ASN A 297 -1.08 -14.06 6.36
N GLU A 298 -0.92 -15.37 6.27
CA GLU A 298 0.38 -16.03 6.46
C GLU A 298 1.34 -15.66 5.31
N ILE A 299 0.84 -15.63 4.07
CA ILE A 299 1.63 -15.20 2.91
C ILE A 299 2.07 -13.75 3.10
N VAL A 300 1.15 -12.85 3.41
CA VAL A 300 1.45 -11.43 3.62
C VAL A 300 2.42 -11.23 4.79
N GLU A 301 2.22 -11.89 5.92
CA GLU A 301 3.13 -11.73 7.09
C GLU A 301 4.55 -12.22 6.81
N LYS A 302 4.71 -13.29 6.01
CA LYS A 302 6.00 -13.90 5.74
C LYS A 302 6.76 -13.27 4.56
N HIS A 303 6.03 -12.79 3.57
CA HIS A 303 6.58 -12.37 2.27
C HIS A 303 6.35 -10.89 1.98
N SER A 304 6.07 -10.06 2.99
CA SER A 304 5.95 -8.61 2.81
C SER A 304 6.87 -7.82 3.73
N ARG A 305 7.07 -6.55 3.36
CA ARG A 305 7.69 -5.53 4.21
C ARG A 305 6.76 -4.34 4.33
N LEU A 306 6.68 -3.79 5.55
CA LEU A 306 5.91 -2.59 5.85
C LEU A 306 6.85 -1.38 5.87
N TYR A 307 6.55 -0.41 5.01
CA TYR A 307 7.16 0.90 4.95
C TYR A 307 6.24 1.92 5.60
N GLN A 308 6.79 2.81 6.39
CA GLN A 308 6.03 3.86 7.05
C GLN A 308 6.76 5.19 7.04
N ARG A 309 6.02 6.28 6.90
CA ARG A 309 6.56 7.63 7.07
C ARG A 309 5.52 8.60 7.59
N MET A 310 5.92 9.37 8.58
CA MET A 310 5.15 10.49 9.11
C MET A 310 5.46 11.77 8.33
N VAL A 311 4.42 12.47 7.90
CA VAL A 311 4.47 13.62 7.00
C VAL A 311 3.61 14.72 7.57
N ARG A 312 4.15 15.94 7.62
CA ARG A 312 3.39 17.12 8.03
C ARG A 312 2.70 17.73 6.81
N LEU A 313 1.41 18.00 6.94
CA LEU A 313 0.67 18.73 5.92
C LEU A 313 0.69 20.23 6.23
N PRO A 314 0.99 21.10 5.25
CA PRO A 314 1.13 22.54 5.48
C PRO A 314 -0.23 23.26 5.53
N GLY A 315 -1.37 22.54 5.45
CA GLY A 315 -2.72 23.10 5.30
C GLY A 315 -3.15 24.13 6.34
N ARG A 316 -2.35 24.34 7.39
CA ARG A 316 -2.48 25.42 8.36
C ARG A 316 -1.09 25.92 8.78
N GLU A 317 -0.84 27.24 8.67
CA GLU A 317 0.30 27.85 9.35
C GLU A 317 0.19 27.57 10.86
N PRO A 318 1.24 27.05 11.52
CA PRO A 318 1.18 26.81 12.95
C PRO A 318 0.92 28.13 13.68
N LYS A 319 -0.15 28.19 14.47
CA LYS A 319 -0.35 29.27 15.43
C LYS A 319 0.78 29.18 16.46
N GLY A 320 1.81 30.02 16.36
CA GLY A 320 2.80 30.16 17.42
C GLY A 320 4.26 30.40 17.05
N TYR A 321 4.61 30.75 15.81
CA TYR A 321 5.95 31.29 15.51
C TYR A 321 5.84 32.69 14.91
N THR A 322 5.57 33.67 15.76
CA THR A 322 6.00 35.04 15.50
C THR A 322 7.52 35.10 15.73
N PRO A 323 8.33 35.61 14.78
CA PRO A 323 9.76 35.80 14.98
C PRO A 323 10.06 36.75 16.14
#